data_AF-A0A1M4ZI34-F1
#
_entry.id   AF-A0A1M4ZI34-F1
#
_cell.length_a   1.000
_cell.length_b   1.000
_cell.length_c   1.000
_cell.angle_alpha   90.00
_cell.angle_beta   90.00
_cell.angle_gamma   90.00
#
_symmetry.space_group_name_H-M   'P 1'
#
loop_
_entity.id
_entity.type
_entity.pdbx_description
1 polymer ?
#
loop_
_entity_poly.entity_id
_entity_poly.type
_entity_poly.pdbx_seq_one_letter_code
_entity_poly.pdbx_strand_id
1 'polypeptide(L)'
;MASRTSYTYQKELLNRLKETLEVFREDMSNVARNYKNSVQSLHDNDGLMDEAYDEYYVNYLNPTVEILNSILERIDTEDVAFIEKEINFLSSR
;
A
#
# COMPACT_ATOMS: atom_id res chain seq x y z
N MET A 1 -31.08 -8.19 -22.29
CA MET A 1 -29.93 -9.10 -22.08
C MET A 1 -28.58 -8.39 -22.08
N ALA A 2 -28.39 -7.27 -22.80
CA ALA A 2 -27.12 -6.53 -22.80
C ALA A 2 -26.73 -5.87 -21.44
N SER A 3 -27.69 -5.48 -20.61
CA SER A 3 -27.41 -4.81 -19.32
C SER A 3 -26.77 -5.74 -18.27
N ARG A 4 -27.24 -7.00 -18.16
CA ARG A 4 -26.64 -7.99 -17.25
C ARG A 4 -25.19 -8.30 -17.63
N THR A 5 -24.88 -8.42 -18.91
CA THR A 5 -23.50 -8.63 -19.38
C THR A 5 -22.58 -7.45 -19.04
N SER A 6 -23.10 -6.21 -19.10
CA SER A 6 -22.34 -5.01 -18.74
C SER A 6 -22.02 -4.95 -17.25
N TYR A 7 -22.97 -5.26 -16.36
CA TYR A 7 -22.73 -5.22 -14.91
C TYR A 7 -21.82 -6.35 -14.42
N THR A 8 -21.99 -7.56 -14.96
CA THR A 8 -21.07 -8.67 -14.67
C THR A 8 -19.64 -8.32 -15.08
N TYR A 9 -19.46 -7.75 -16.27
CA TYR A 9 -18.13 -7.36 -16.74
C TYR A 9 -17.52 -6.21 -15.91
N GLN A 10 -18.31 -5.20 -15.54
CA GLN A 10 -17.85 -4.12 -14.64
C GLN A 10 -17.43 -4.66 -13.27
N LYS A 11 -18.18 -5.63 -12.72
CA LYS A 11 -17.81 -6.29 -11.46
C LYS A 11 -16.49 -7.06 -11.59
N GLU A 12 -16.26 -7.78 -12.69
CA GLU A 12 -14.98 -8.45 -12.94
C GLU A 12 -13.81 -7.45 -13.00
N LEU A 13 -13.98 -6.31 -13.66
CA LEU A 13 -12.95 -5.27 -13.71
C LEU A 13 -12.64 -4.70 -12.33
N LEU A 14 -13.66 -4.44 -11.50
CA LEU A 14 -13.49 -3.94 -10.13
C LEU A 14 -12.81 -4.97 -9.22
N ASN A 15 -13.15 -6.25 -9.34
CA ASN A 15 -12.46 -7.33 -8.60
C ASN A 15 -10.97 -7.37 -8.97
N ARG A 16 -10.61 -7.28 -10.25
CA ARG A 16 -9.21 -7.25 -10.69
C ARG A 16 -8.47 -6.02 -10.18
N LEU A 17 -9.14 -4.86 -10.16
CA LEU A 17 -8.56 -3.64 -9.58
C LEU A 17 -8.29 -3.81 -8.10
N LYS A 18 -9.24 -4.40 -7.34
CA LYS A 18 -9.06 -4.72 -5.92
C LYS A 18 -7.85 -5.64 -5.69
N GLU A 19 -7.75 -6.73 -6.44
CA GLU A 19 -6.60 -7.66 -6.36
C GLU A 19 -5.28 -6.94 -6.64
N THR A 20 -5.26 -6.04 -7.63
CA THR A 20 -4.07 -5.24 -7.96
C THR A 20 -3.67 -4.32 -6.81
N LEU A 21 -4.64 -3.66 -6.16
CA LEU A 21 -4.39 -2.80 -5.00
C LEU A 21 -3.89 -3.58 -3.79
N GLU A 22 -4.41 -4.79 -3.55
CA GLU A 22 -3.97 -5.66 -2.46
C GLU A 22 -2.50 -6.07 -2.63
N VAL A 23 -2.10 -6.45 -3.85
CA VAL A 23 -0.69 -6.76 -4.18
C VAL A 23 0.19 -5.52 -4.00
N PHE A 24 -0.23 -4.38 -4.56
CA PHE A 24 0.52 -3.13 -4.43
C PHE A 24 0.73 -2.72 -2.96
N ARG A 25 -0.30 -2.88 -2.13
CA ARG A 25 -0.24 -2.63 -0.68
C ARG A 25 0.79 -3.54 0.00
N GLU A 26 0.81 -4.82 -0.32
CA GLU A 26 1.78 -5.77 0.22
C GLU A 26 3.21 -5.40 -0.19
N ASP A 27 3.44 -5.12 -1.47
CA ASP A 27 4.74 -4.72 -2.00
C ASP A 27 5.27 -3.45 -1.32
N MET A 28 4.44 -2.41 -1.19
CA MET A 28 4.85 -1.18 -0.50
C MET A 28 5.16 -1.42 0.99
N SER A 29 4.37 -2.25 1.67
CA SER A 29 4.61 -2.61 3.08
C SER A 29 5.96 -3.32 3.22
N ASN A 30 6.30 -4.20 2.28
CA ASN A 30 7.59 -4.88 2.23
C ASN A 30 8.74 -3.90 1.94
N VAL A 31 8.56 -2.93 1.03
CA VAL A 31 9.55 -1.88 0.76
C VAL A 31 9.81 -1.03 2.01
N ALA A 32 8.78 -0.58 2.71
CA ALA A 32 8.92 0.20 3.95
C ALA A 32 9.71 -0.57 5.02
N ARG A 33 9.38 -1.85 5.21
CA ARG A 33 10.09 -2.74 6.15
C ARG A 33 11.54 -2.95 5.74
N ASN A 34 11.80 -3.23 4.47
CA ASN A 34 13.14 -3.46 3.96
C ASN A 34 14.01 -2.22 4.08
N TYR A 35 13.47 -1.02 3.80
CA TYR A 35 14.21 0.22 3.96
C TYR A 35 14.62 0.43 5.42
N LYS A 36 13.68 0.28 6.36
CA LYS A 36 13.97 0.35 7.80
C LYS A 36 15.05 -0.64 8.22
N ASN A 37 14.91 -1.90 7.81
CA ASN A 37 15.85 -2.96 8.17
C ASN A 37 17.26 -2.71 7.61
N SER A 38 17.36 -2.22 6.38
CA SER A 38 18.66 -1.91 5.76
C SER A 38 19.37 -0.78 6.49
N VAL A 39 18.66 0.30 6.84
CA VAL A 39 19.24 1.42 7.61
C VAL A 39 19.67 0.96 9.01
N GLN A 40 18.83 0.16 9.66
CA GLN A 40 19.17 -0.40 10.97
C GLN A 40 20.36 -1.37 10.91
N SER A 41 20.48 -2.17 9.85
CA SER A 41 21.66 -3.04 9.66
C SER A 41 22.95 -2.24 9.46
N LEU A 42 22.90 -1.08 8.78
CA LEU A 42 24.08 -0.23 8.63
C LEU A 42 24.59 0.27 9.99
N HIS A 43 23.67 0.54 10.92
CA HIS A 43 23.97 0.93 12.30
C HIS A 43 24.47 -0.25 13.14
N ASP A 44 23.69 -1.34 13.18
CA ASP A 44 23.97 -2.47 14.07
C ASP A 44 25.21 -3.29 13.63
N ASN A 45 25.44 -3.44 12.31
CA ASN A 45 26.41 -4.40 11.77
C ASN A 45 27.55 -3.75 10.98
N ASP A 46 27.29 -2.67 10.25
CA ASP A 46 28.28 -2.07 9.35
C ASP A 46 29.01 -0.86 9.97
N GLY A 47 28.69 -0.53 11.23
CA GLY A 47 29.41 0.46 12.03
C GLY A 47 29.10 1.91 11.68
N LEU A 48 27.90 2.20 11.14
CA LEU A 48 27.41 3.57 11.05
C LEU A 48 27.37 4.19 12.45
N MET A 49 27.95 5.38 12.62
CA MET A 49 27.97 6.08 13.90
C MET A 49 26.55 6.48 14.34
N ASP A 50 26.30 6.51 15.64
CA ASP A 50 25.00 6.85 16.24
C ASP A 50 24.48 8.20 15.72
N GLU A 51 25.33 9.23 15.64
CA GLU A 51 24.91 10.56 15.18
C GLU A 51 24.47 10.55 13.70
N ALA A 52 25.16 9.76 12.87
CA ALA A 52 24.84 9.62 11.46
C ALA A 52 23.57 8.78 11.26
N TYR A 53 23.37 7.76 12.09
CA TYR A 53 22.12 6.99 12.11
C TYR A 53 20.94 7.87 12.51
N ASP A 54 21.07 8.65 13.59
CA ASP A 54 20.01 9.53 14.07
C ASP A 54 19.64 10.59 13.03
N GLU A 55 20.64 11.23 12.40
CA GLU A 55 20.41 12.18 11.31
C GLU A 55 19.68 11.51 10.14
N TYR A 56 20.10 10.30 9.76
CA TYR A 56 19.48 9.57 8.65
C TYR A 56 18.04 9.15 8.99
N TYR A 57 17.83 8.68 10.21
CA TYR A 57 16.54 8.23 10.72
C TYR A 57 15.53 9.38 10.71
N VAL A 58 15.89 10.52 11.29
CA VAL A 58 14.99 11.67 11.46
C VAL A 58 14.69 12.34 10.13
N ASN A 59 15.70 12.55 9.29
CA ASN A 59 15.54 13.39 8.09
C ASN A 59 15.11 12.62 6.84
N TYR A 60 15.30 11.30 6.79
CA TYR A 60 15.08 10.52 5.57
C TYR A 60 14.23 9.27 5.80
N LEU A 61 14.63 8.39 6.72
CA LEU A 61 13.92 7.12 6.93
C LEU A 61 12.49 7.37 7.44
N ASN A 62 12.34 8.07 8.56
CA ASN A 62 11.04 8.28 9.18
C ASN A 62 10.06 9.03 8.26
N PRO A 63 10.44 10.16 7.61
CA PRO A 63 9.56 10.83 6.65
C PRO A 63 9.13 9.93 5.48
N THR A 64 10.04 9.12 4.96
CA THR A 64 9.71 8.18 3.86
C THR A 64 8.72 7.12 4.33
N VAL A 65 8.94 6.53 5.51
CA VAL A 65 8.04 5.52 6.09
C VAL A 65 6.65 6.13 6.39
N GLU A 66 6.59 7.36 6.89
CA GLU A 66 5.32 8.07 7.12
C GLU A 66 4.54 8.28 5.81
N ILE A 67 5.21 8.71 4.75
CA ILE A 67 4.57 8.85 3.42
C ILE A 67 4.04 7.49 2.94
N LEU A 68 4.85 6.44 2.99
CA LEU A 68 4.42 5.10 2.57
C LEU A 68 3.20 4.63 3.38
N ASN A 69 3.22 4.82 4.70
CA ASN A 69 2.10 4.46 5.57
C ASN A 69 0.83 5.27 5.25
N SER A 70 0.95 6.58 4.95
CA SER A 70 -0.21 7.39 4.56
C SER A 70 -0.85 6.90 3.25
N ILE A 71 -0.05 6.42 2.31
CA ILE A 71 -0.56 5.85 1.05
C ILE A 71 -1.25 4.52 1.32
N LEU A 72 -0.66 3.66 2.16
CA LEU A 72 -1.27 2.39 2.58
C LEU A 72 -2.62 2.62 3.26
N GLU A 73 -2.70 3.58 4.18
CA GLU A 73 -3.93 3.94 4.88
C GLU A 73 -5.01 4.41 3.90
N ARG A 74 -4.65 5.24 2.91
CA ARG A 74 -5.58 5.68 1.88
C ARG A 74 -6.10 4.52 1.02
N ILE A 75 -5.23 3.59 0.63
CA ILE A 75 -5.64 2.39 -0.13
C ILE A 75 -6.67 1.59 0.67
N ASP A 76 -6.42 1.36 1.96
CA ASP A 76 -7.30 0.56 2.81
C ASP A 76 -8.62 1.26 3.14
N THR A 77 -8.58 2.55 3.47
CA THR A 77 -9.74 3.29 4.00
C THR A 77 -10.60 3.94 2.90
N GLU A 78 -10.01 4.31 1.77
CA GLU A 78 -10.71 4.99 0.67
C GLU A 78 -10.86 4.07 -0.55
N ASP A 79 -9.75 3.62 -1.15
CA ASP A 79 -9.78 3.01 -2.48
C ASP A 79 -10.44 1.62 -2.46
N VAL A 80 -10.01 0.74 -1.56
CA VAL A 80 -10.60 -0.60 -1.40
C VAL A 80 -12.05 -0.49 -0.93
N ALA A 81 -12.33 0.38 0.04
CA ALA A 81 -13.68 0.60 0.55
C ALA A 81 -14.66 1.09 -0.54
N PHE A 82 -14.20 2.01 -1.40
CA PHE A 82 -14.96 2.47 -2.56
C PHE A 82 -15.25 1.32 -3.53
N ILE A 83 -14.23 0.54 -3.88
CA ILE A 83 -14.38 -0.59 -4.81
C ILE A 83 -15.37 -1.64 -4.26
N GLU A 84 -15.28 -1.98 -2.98
CA GLU A 84 -16.21 -2.90 -2.33
C GLU A 84 -17.65 -2.39 -2.36
N LYS A 85 -17.85 -1.10 -2.11
CA LYS A 85 -19.17 -0.47 -2.20
C LYS A 85 -19.76 -0.59 -3.60
N GLU A 86 -18.96 -0.33 -4.64
CA GLU A 86 -19.39 -0.43 -6.03
C GLU A 86 -19.67 -1.89 -6.44
N ILE A 87 -18.84 -2.84 -6.03
CA ILE A 87 -19.09 -4.28 -6.26
C ILE A 87 -20.41 -4.70 -5.62
N ASN A 88 -20.69 -4.26 -4.40
CA ASN A 88 -21.93 -4.56 -3.69
C ASN A 88 -23.15 -3.96 -4.42
N PHE A 89 -23.05 -2.71 -4.86
CA PHE A 89 -24.09 -2.06 -5.66
C PHE A 89 -24.38 -2.85 -6.94
N LEU A 90 -23.35 -3.20 -7.72
CA LEU A 90 -23.50 -3.96 -8.96
C LEU A 90 -24.05 -5.38 -8.72
N SER A 91 -23.73 -5.99 -7.57
CA SER A 91 -24.24 -7.32 -7.20
C SER A 91 -25.71 -7.32 -6.79
N SER A 92 -26.26 -6.15 -6.44
CA SER A 92 -27.67 -5.98 -6.06
C SER A 92 -28.62 -5.69 -7.24
N ARG A 93 -28.09 -5.57 -8.46
CA ARG A 93 -28.81 -5.24 -9.70
C ARG A 93 -28.99 -6.46 -10.61
#